data_AF-A0A969LMW1-F1
#
_entry.id   AF-A0A969LMW1-F1
#
_cell.length_a   1.000
_cell.length_b   1.000
_cell.length_c   1.000
_cell.angle_alpha   90.00
_cell.angle_beta   90.00
_cell.angle_gamma   90.00
#
_symmetry.space_group_name_H-M   'P 1'
#
loop_
_entity.id
_entity.type
_entity.pdbx_description
1 polymer ?
#
loop_
_entity_poly.entity_id
_entity_poly.type
_entity_poly.pdbx_seq_one_letter_code
_entity_poly.pdbx_strand_id
1 'polypeptide(L)'
;MWLALAESGLVMRGKVFVTEAQAASNNVNSTVWNEQSIGDVGLPGLTGGFRVDVVDGGELLVTYVTAGGSQSVVIPTPRLGEEMLRDSGHEEPAPDALLAAAITRSTGDLIAQRDPETLTSLSAPPAEHNSSESQLAPPTLEFPTAFKVAAEIGTNETSPVITALGDGFVVAWRTPGRSDELTQIRLALYDEHGVAKILGGGGSVLLVSDGAAADTAPAISILGEGFAVAYKRGGDGDLVVKTYDSAGSQIGEELVVDSGEAGAIGEIAAAAIRVEDEGSGNCDQLALVYMVEDQATGVDPYGTIMLQRLAVAEEDGE
;
A
#
# COMPACT_ATOMS: atom_id res chain seq x y z
N MET A 1 -9.89 -4.23 -8.22
CA MET A 1 -10.25 -5.64 -8.49
C MET A 1 -9.40 -6.56 -7.59
N TRP A 2 -9.90 -7.73 -7.21
CA TRP A 2 -9.14 -8.75 -6.47
C TRP A 2 -9.60 -10.17 -6.86
N LEU A 3 -8.71 -11.14 -6.67
CA LEU A 3 -9.01 -12.57 -6.81
C LEU A 3 -9.23 -13.16 -5.42
N ALA A 4 -10.23 -14.03 -5.29
CA ALA A 4 -10.50 -14.80 -4.09
C ALA A 4 -10.64 -16.28 -4.46
N LEU A 5 -10.32 -17.18 -3.54
CA LEU A 5 -10.58 -18.61 -3.70
C LEU A 5 -11.94 -18.94 -3.06
N ALA A 6 -12.89 -19.42 -3.86
CA ALA A 6 -14.18 -19.94 -3.40
C ALA A 6 -14.20 -21.48 -3.52
N GLU A 7 -15.21 -22.14 -2.94
CA GLU A 7 -15.40 -23.59 -3.08
C GLU A 7 -15.52 -24.04 -4.55
N SER A 8 -16.00 -23.14 -5.42
CA SER A 8 -16.12 -23.36 -6.87
C SER A 8 -14.85 -23.06 -7.66
N GLY A 9 -13.77 -22.62 -7.01
CA GLY A 9 -12.49 -22.25 -7.62
C GLY A 9 -12.15 -20.76 -7.47
N LEU A 10 -11.21 -20.27 -8.27
CA LEU A 10 -10.84 -18.85 -8.28
C LEU A 10 -12.01 -18.00 -8.79
N VAL A 11 -12.32 -16.95 -8.05
CA VAL A 11 -13.36 -15.98 -8.38
C VAL A 11 -12.74 -14.59 -8.42
N MET A 12 -13.05 -13.84 -9.46
CA MET A 12 -12.75 -12.42 -9.55
C MET A 12 -13.91 -11.62 -8.95
N ARG A 13 -13.58 -10.69 -8.06
CA ARG A 13 -14.52 -9.72 -7.46
C ARG A 13 -13.92 -8.32 -7.49
N GLY A 14 -14.77 -7.31 -7.47
CA GLY A 14 -14.36 -5.96 -7.10
C GLY A 14 -14.99 -4.86 -7.93
N LYS A 15 -14.23 -3.80 -8.19
CA LYS A 15 -14.70 -2.59 -8.88
C LYS A 15 -13.73 -2.24 -10.00
N VAL A 16 -14.27 -1.78 -11.13
CA VAL A 16 -13.55 -1.18 -12.26
C VAL A 16 -14.08 0.24 -12.47
N PHE A 17 -13.18 1.17 -12.74
CA PHE A 17 -13.55 2.54 -13.07
C PHE A 17 -13.44 2.71 -14.59
N VAL A 18 -14.57 2.96 -15.25
CA VAL A 18 -14.64 3.17 -16.70
C VAL A 18 -14.98 4.63 -16.99
N THR A 19 -14.32 5.20 -17.98
CA THR A 19 -14.72 6.50 -18.56
C THR A 19 -15.59 6.24 -19.77
N GLU A 20 -16.66 7.02 -19.95
CA GLU A 20 -17.39 6.97 -21.22
C GLU A 20 -16.45 7.32 -22.37
N ALA A 21 -16.45 6.52 -23.42
CA ALA A 21 -15.78 6.88 -24.66
C ALA A 21 -16.37 8.21 -25.13
N GLN A 22 -15.58 9.28 -25.08
CA GLN A 22 -16.03 10.60 -25.53
C GLN A 22 -16.44 10.46 -27.00
N ALA A 23 -17.74 10.51 -27.26
CA ALA A 23 -18.28 10.44 -28.61
C ALA A 23 -17.94 11.73 -29.37
N ALA A 24 -16.70 11.89 -29.83
CA ALA A 24 -16.18 12.93 -30.74
C ALA A 24 -16.75 14.37 -30.54
N SER A 25 -17.22 14.70 -29.34
CA SER A 25 -17.85 15.98 -29.04
C SER A 25 -16.76 16.87 -28.49
N ASN A 26 -16.59 18.05 -29.08
CA ASN A 26 -15.46 18.95 -28.87
C ASN A 26 -15.36 19.57 -27.44
N ASN A 27 -16.00 18.97 -26.44
CA ASN A 27 -15.99 19.43 -25.06
C ASN A 27 -15.09 18.49 -24.22
N VAL A 28 -13.80 18.81 -24.21
CA VAL A 28 -12.71 17.96 -23.69
C VAL A 28 -12.63 17.90 -22.15
N ASN A 29 -13.52 18.60 -21.42
CA ASN A 29 -13.25 18.93 -20.00
C ASN A 29 -14.10 18.21 -18.94
N SER A 30 -14.82 17.13 -19.27
CA SER A 30 -15.46 16.31 -18.23
C SER A 30 -15.22 14.82 -18.45
N THR A 31 -14.12 14.31 -17.90
CA THR A 31 -13.95 12.87 -17.66
C THR A 31 -14.74 12.52 -16.41
N VAL A 32 -15.97 12.04 -16.60
CA VAL A 32 -16.74 11.42 -15.52
C VAL A 32 -16.28 9.97 -15.40
N TRP A 33 -15.72 9.61 -14.25
CA TRP A 33 -15.37 8.23 -13.93
C TRP A 33 -16.60 7.53 -13.37
N ASN A 34 -16.99 6.43 -13.99
CA ASN A 34 -18.07 5.57 -13.51
C ASN A 34 -17.49 4.34 -12.84
N GLU A 35 -17.85 4.14 -11.58
CA GLU A 35 -17.50 2.94 -10.83
C GLU A 35 -18.47 1.81 -11.18
N GLN A 36 -17.91 0.65 -11.55
CA GLN A 36 -18.66 -0.54 -11.91
C GLN A 36 -18.24 -1.72 -11.04
N SER A 37 -19.19 -2.24 -10.26
CA SER A 37 -18.99 -3.46 -9.49
C SER A 37 -18.99 -4.68 -10.41
N ILE A 38 -17.96 -5.50 -10.27
CA ILE A 38 -17.87 -6.86 -10.80
C ILE A 38 -18.28 -7.81 -9.68
N GLY A 39 -19.37 -8.55 -9.91
CA GLY A 39 -19.81 -9.63 -9.04
C GLY A 39 -18.89 -10.85 -9.13
N ASP A 40 -19.38 -12.01 -8.71
CA ASP A 40 -18.58 -13.23 -8.66
C ASP A 40 -18.36 -13.82 -10.04
N VAL A 41 -17.19 -13.55 -10.62
CA VAL A 41 -16.81 -14.10 -11.92
C VAL A 41 -15.87 -15.27 -11.71
N GLY A 42 -16.39 -16.49 -11.85
CA GLY A 42 -15.58 -17.70 -11.76
C GLY A 42 -14.56 -17.78 -12.90
N LEU A 43 -13.31 -18.08 -12.55
CA LEU A 43 -12.18 -18.28 -13.46
C LEU A 43 -11.67 -19.73 -13.38
N PRO A 44 -12.48 -20.73 -13.78
CA PRO A 44 -12.12 -22.13 -13.64
C PRO A 44 -10.86 -22.48 -14.44
N GLY A 45 -9.88 -23.09 -13.76
CA GLY A 45 -8.64 -23.55 -14.39
C GLY A 45 -7.67 -22.42 -14.78
N LEU A 46 -7.77 -21.25 -14.15
CA LEU A 46 -6.78 -20.18 -14.29
C LEU A 46 -5.39 -20.71 -13.92
N THR A 47 -4.46 -20.62 -14.86
CA THR A 47 -3.06 -21.05 -14.70
C THR A 47 -2.06 -19.93 -14.95
N GLY A 48 -2.55 -18.75 -15.37
CA GLY A 48 -1.71 -17.60 -15.70
C GLY A 48 -2.45 -16.28 -15.49
N GLY A 49 -2.04 -15.25 -16.22
CA GLY A 49 -2.65 -13.93 -16.15
C GLY A 49 -4.08 -13.88 -16.68
N PHE A 50 -4.75 -12.77 -16.35
CA PHE A 50 -6.03 -12.39 -16.93
C PHE A 50 -5.98 -10.92 -17.36
N ARG A 51 -6.85 -10.56 -18.29
CA ARG A 51 -7.03 -9.22 -18.85
C ARG A 51 -8.52 -8.87 -18.82
N VAL A 52 -8.84 -7.61 -18.55
CA VAL A 52 -10.21 -7.09 -18.62
C VAL A 52 -10.25 -6.01 -19.69
N ASP A 53 -11.09 -6.21 -20.70
CA ASP A 53 -11.33 -5.26 -21.77
C ASP A 53 -12.77 -4.74 -21.70
N VAL A 54 -13.01 -3.53 -22.18
CA VAL A 54 -14.37 -3.03 -22.44
C VAL A 54 -14.70 -3.30 -23.90
N VAL A 55 -15.78 -4.02 -24.19
CA VAL A 55 -16.22 -4.35 -25.56
C VAL A 55 -17.38 -3.47 -26.02
N ASP A 56 -17.67 -3.51 -27.33
CA ASP A 56 -18.77 -2.78 -27.94
C ASP A 56 -20.09 -3.05 -27.21
N GLY A 57 -20.69 -2.01 -26.64
CA GLY A 57 -21.89 -2.12 -25.79
C GLY A 57 -21.63 -1.85 -24.31
N GLY A 58 -20.37 -1.62 -23.92
CA GLY A 58 -19.99 -1.28 -22.54
C GLY A 58 -19.75 -2.49 -21.65
N GLU A 59 -19.93 -3.71 -22.16
CA GLU A 59 -19.72 -4.94 -21.41
C GLU A 59 -18.23 -5.14 -21.07
N LEU A 60 -17.94 -5.83 -19.97
CA LEU A 60 -16.57 -6.17 -19.59
C LEU A 60 -16.25 -7.58 -20.11
N LEU A 61 -15.22 -7.71 -20.93
CA LEU A 61 -14.68 -8.99 -21.39
C LEU A 61 -13.47 -9.37 -20.54
N VAL A 62 -13.61 -10.40 -19.72
CA VAL A 62 -12.49 -10.97 -18.98
C VAL A 62 -11.88 -12.11 -19.78
N THR A 63 -10.62 -11.97 -20.19
CA THR A 63 -9.87 -13.02 -20.89
C THR A 63 -8.78 -13.58 -19.98
N TYR A 64 -8.66 -14.90 -19.88
CA TYR A 64 -7.73 -15.55 -18.96
C TYR A 64 -7.15 -16.85 -19.52
N VAL A 65 -5.95 -17.22 -19.05
CA VAL A 65 -5.22 -18.40 -19.56
C VAL A 65 -5.45 -19.63 -18.69
N THR A 66 -5.87 -20.71 -19.32
CA THR A 66 -6.01 -22.04 -18.71
C THR A 66 -5.03 -23.04 -19.34
N ALA A 67 -4.91 -24.24 -18.76
CA ALA A 67 -4.17 -25.34 -19.37
C ALA A 67 -4.70 -25.74 -20.77
N GLY A 68 -5.96 -25.42 -21.08
CA GLY A 68 -6.59 -25.64 -22.38
C GLY A 68 -6.47 -24.48 -23.36
N GLY A 69 -5.76 -23.40 -23.00
CA GLY A 69 -5.65 -22.17 -23.76
C GLY A 69 -6.45 -21.00 -23.17
N SER A 70 -6.59 -19.94 -23.96
CA SER A 70 -7.29 -18.72 -23.55
C SER A 70 -8.80 -18.93 -23.50
N GLN A 71 -9.42 -18.49 -22.40
CA GLN A 71 -10.86 -18.46 -22.18
C GLN A 71 -11.32 -17.02 -22.02
N SER A 72 -12.57 -16.73 -22.37
CA SER A 72 -13.15 -15.40 -22.17
C SER A 72 -14.55 -15.49 -21.57
N VAL A 73 -14.86 -14.59 -20.64
CA VAL A 73 -16.17 -14.44 -20.01
C VAL A 73 -16.62 -13.00 -20.20
N VAL A 74 -17.82 -12.82 -20.75
CA VAL A 74 -18.47 -11.51 -20.87
C VAL A 74 -19.28 -11.26 -19.61
N ILE A 75 -19.01 -10.16 -18.93
CA ILE A 75 -19.76 -9.68 -17.78
C ILE A 75 -20.70 -8.60 -18.31
N PRO A 76 -22.02 -8.87 -18.31
CA PRO A 76 -22.98 -7.87 -18.71
C PRO A 76 -22.90 -6.71 -17.72
N THR A 77 -22.62 -5.52 -18.25
CA THR A 77 -22.65 -4.30 -17.46
C THR A 77 -24.09 -3.81 -17.38
N PRO A 78 -24.63 -3.49 -16.19
CA PRO A 78 -25.91 -2.81 -16.11
C PRO A 78 -25.86 -1.56 -16.98
N ARG A 79 -26.87 -1.36 -17.84
CA ARG A 79 -26.91 -0.21 -18.74
C ARG A 79 -26.87 1.06 -17.90
N LEU A 80 -25.99 2.00 -18.26
CA LEU A 80 -25.92 3.33 -17.66
C LEU A 80 -27.32 3.95 -17.62
N GLY A 81 -27.89 4.12 -16.42
CA GLY A 81 -29.22 4.67 -16.18
C GLY A 81 -30.29 3.69 -15.72
N GLU A 82 -30.04 2.37 -15.74
CA GLU A 82 -30.86 1.42 -14.99
C GLU A 82 -30.34 1.37 -13.55
N GLU A 83 -31.11 1.95 -12.63
CA GLU A 83 -30.88 1.85 -11.19
C GLU A 83 -30.70 0.37 -10.85
N MET A 84 -29.51 -0.03 -10.38
CA MET A 84 -29.27 -1.38 -9.90
C MET A 84 -30.36 -1.70 -8.88
N LEU A 85 -31.31 -2.56 -9.27
CA LEU A 85 -32.15 -3.28 -8.32
C LEU A 85 -31.19 -3.84 -7.30
N ARG A 86 -31.30 -3.34 -6.06
CA ARG A 86 -30.53 -3.85 -4.93
C ARG A 86 -30.68 -5.35 -4.98
N ASP A 87 -29.61 -6.04 -5.34
CA ASP A 87 -29.54 -7.48 -5.25
C ASP A 87 -29.88 -7.80 -3.80
N SER A 88 -31.07 -8.36 -3.60
CA SER A 88 -31.54 -8.78 -2.30
C SER A 88 -30.69 -9.96 -1.94
N GLY A 89 -29.55 -9.67 -1.29
CA GLY A 89 -28.62 -10.66 -0.80
C GLY A 89 -29.39 -11.83 -0.22
N HIS A 90 -29.35 -12.95 -0.93
CA HIS A 90 -29.55 -14.21 -0.28
C HIS A 90 -28.32 -14.37 0.61
N GLU A 91 -28.43 -13.87 1.84
CA GLU A 91 -27.59 -14.30 2.95
C GLU A 91 -27.60 -15.83 2.92
N GLU A 92 -26.46 -16.40 2.58
CA GLU A 92 -26.17 -17.79 2.85
C GLU A 92 -26.38 -17.99 4.36
N PRO A 93 -27.32 -18.85 4.79
CA PRO A 93 -27.64 -18.96 6.21
C PRO A 93 -26.40 -19.47 6.94
N ALA A 94 -25.98 -18.71 7.96
CA ALA A 94 -24.93 -19.15 8.87
C ALA A 94 -25.26 -20.56 9.40
N PRO A 95 -24.26 -21.46 9.53
CA PRO A 95 -24.51 -22.80 10.06
C PRO A 95 -25.08 -22.71 11.49
N ASP A 96 -26.31 -23.19 11.64
CA ASP A 96 -27.00 -23.36 12.92
C ASP A 96 -26.25 -24.38 13.79
N ALA A 97 -25.33 -23.91 14.63
CA ALA A 97 -25.13 -24.37 16.02
C ALA A 97 -23.80 -23.85 16.58
N LEU A 98 -23.83 -22.75 17.34
CA LEU A 98 -22.97 -22.61 18.52
C LEU A 98 -23.73 -21.93 19.66
N LEU A 99 -23.86 -22.71 20.75
CA LEU A 99 -24.48 -22.35 22.02
C LEU A 99 -23.81 -21.11 22.64
N ALA A 100 -24.66 -20.23 23.16
CA ALA A 100 -24.28 -19.09 24.00
C ALA A 100 -23.45 -19.54 25.20
N ALA A 101 -22.17 -19.15 25.23
CA ALA A 101 -21.37 -19.12 26.45
C ALA A 101 -21.28 -17.67 26.95
N ALA A 102 -21.75 -17.46 28.17
CA ALA A 102 -21.75 -16.18 28.86
C ALA A 102 -20.33 -15.64 29.06
N ILE A 103 -20.09 -14.39 28.66
CA ILE A 103 -18.92 -13.62 29.07
C ILE A 103 -19.35 -12.50 30.01
N THR A 104 -18.91 -12.61 31.26
CA THR A 104 -18.98 -11.59 32.28
C THR A 104 -18.07 -10.42 31.89
N ARG A 105 -18.64 -9.22 31.73
CA ARG A 105 -17.85 -7.98 31.54
C ARG A 105 -17.19 -7.60 32.87
N SER A 106 -15.86 -7.54 32.87
CA SER A 106 -15.07 -6.90 33.93
C SER A 106 -15.06 -5.39 33.71
N THR A 107 -15.39 -4.67 34.77
CA THR A 107 -15.52 -3.21 34.86
C THR A 107 -14.18 -2.56 35.23
N GLY A 108 -13.82 -1.50 34.51
CA GLY A 108 -12.70 -0.58 34.76
C GLY A 108 -12.21 -0.04 33.41
N ASP A 109 -12.21 1.24 33.05
CA ASP A 109 -12.11 2.48 33.81
C ASP A 109 -13.05 3.55 33.25
N LEU A 110 -13.70 4.28 34.15
CA LEU A 110 -14.42 5.51 33.88
C LEU A 110 -13.50 6.68 34.26
N ILE A 111 -13.00 7.44 33.28
CA ILE A 111 -12.57 8.82 33.53
C ILE A 111 -13.75 9.74 33.25
N ALA A 112 -14.12 10.47 34.30
CA ALA A 112 -15.30 11.27 34.45
C ALA A 112 -15.35 12.50 33.53
N GLN A 113 -16.50 12.68 32.88
CA GLN A 113 -17.03 13.99 32.51
C GLN A 113 -17.26 14.80 33.80
N ARG A 114 -16.75 16.03 33.85
CA ARG A 114 -16.97 16.95 34.96
C ARG A 114 -18.00 18.01 34.54
N ASP A 115 -19.10 18.04 35.29
CA ASP A 115 -20.16 19.05 35.25
C ASP A 115 -19.62 20.44 35.62
N PRO A 116 -19.98 21.51 34.88
CA PRO A 116 -19.55 22.87 35.17
C PRO A 116 -20.64 23.63 35.93
N GLU A 117 -20.97 23.25 37.18
CA GLU A 117 -21.81 24.12 38.02
C GLU A 117 -21.64 23.79 39.51
N THR A 118 -20.71 24.49 40.17
CA THR A 118 -20.73 24.77 41.62
C THR A 118 -19.69 25.85 41.92
N LEU A 119 -20.11 27.10 41.72
CA LEU A 119 -19.44 28.28 42.26
C LEU A 119 -19.80 28.39 43.75
N THR A 120 -18.86 28.08 44.63
CA THR A 120 -18.92 28.49 46.03
C THR A 120 -17.65 29.22 46.42
N SER A 121 -17.83 30.50 46.71
CA SER A 121 -16.90 31.46 47.30
C SER A 121 -16.05 30.84 48.43
N LEU A 122 -14.72 30.88 48.26
CA LEU A 122 -13.76 30.77 49.34
C LEU A 122 -12.80 31.97 49.25
N SER A 123 -12.87 32.81 50.28
CA SER A 123 -12.06 34.01 50.48
C SER A 123 -10.57 33.72 50.46
N ALA A 124 -9.81 34.65 49.88
CA ALA A 124 -8.36 34.66 49.86
C ALA A 124 -7.76 34.85 51.28
N PRO A 125 -6.73 34.06 51.66
CA PRO A 125 -5.82 34.45 52.72
C PRO A 125 -4.74 35.42 52.19
N PRO A 126 -4.18 36.28 53.06
CA PRO A 126 -3.24 37.33 52.66
C PRO A 126 -1.88 36.75 52.26
N ALA A 127 -1.30 37.40 51.26
CA ALA A 127 0.01 37.12 50.70
C ALA A 127 1.13 37.40 51.70
N GLU A 128 1.91 36.37 52.04
CA GLU A 128 3.34 36.49 52.37
C GLU A 128 4.00 35.14 52.09
N HIS A 129 4.77 35.03 51.00
CA HIS A 129 6.00 34.24 51.00
C HIS A 129 6.84 34.61 49.78
N ASN A 130 7.94 35.31 50.07
CA ASN A 130 9.12 35.40 49.23
C ASN A 130 9.55 33.98 48.81
N SER A 131 9.52 33.70 47.51
CA SER A 131 10.27 32.62 46.91
C SER A 131 10.70 33.06 45.52
N SER A 132 11.87 33.69 45.46
CA SER A 132 12.66 33.77 44.23
C SER A 132 13.17 32.36 43.91
N GLU A 133 12.27 31.45 43.55
CA GLU A 133 12.68 30.27 42.80
C GLU A 133 13.10 30.79 41.43
N SER A 134 14.40 30.76 41.17
CA SER A 134 14.91 30.81 39.81
C SER A 134 14.26 29.66 39.05
N GLN A 135 13.19 29.99 38.34
CA GLN A 135 12.54 29.14 37.36
C GLN A 135 13.59 28.92 36.27
N LEU A 136 14.46 27.92 36.47
CA LEU A 136 15.34 27.43 35.42
C LEU A 136 14.42 27.12 34.25
N ALA A 137 14.62 27.85 33.15
CA ALA A 137 13.91 27.56 31.92
C ALA A 137 14.01 26.06 31.66
N PRO A 138 12.90 25.37 31.35
CA PRO A 138 12.95 23.96 31.01
C PRO A 138 14.03 23.78 29.94
N PRO A 139 14.91 22.77 30.06
CA PRO A 139 15.97 22.56 29.09
C PRO A 139 15.32 22.51 27.71
N THR A 140 15.64 23.51 26.88
CA THR A 140 15.19 23.53 25.50
C THR A 140 16.03 22.46 24.81
N LEU A 141 15.46 21.28 24.60
CA LEU A 141 16.05 20.30 23.71
C LEU A 141 15.98 20.92 22.31
N GLU A 142 17.08 21.52 21.88
CA GLU A 142 17.27 21.91 20.49
C GLU A 142 17.53 20.65 19.68
N PHE A 143 16.45 20.08 19.14
CA PHE A 143 16.59 19.10 18.10
C PHE A 143 16.97 19.83 16.81
N PRO A 144 17.97 19.34 16.06
CA PRO A 144 18.21 19.85 14.72
C PRO A 144 16.94 19.69 13.89
N THR A 145 16.42 20.79 13.34
CA THR A 145 15.19 20.80 12.54
C THR A 145 15.34 20.09 11.20
N ALA A 146 16.58 19.77 10.81
CA ALA A 146 16.91 18.91 9.69
C ALA A 146 18.21 18.16 9.98
N PHE A 147 18.26 16.87 9.65
CA PHE A 147 19.47 16.07 9.64
C PHE A 147 19.65 15.45 8.25
N LYS A 148 20.89 15.12 7.90
CA LYS A 148 21.21 14.63 6.56
C LYS A 148 20.96 13.13 6.49
N VAL A 149 19.99 12.72 5.69
CA VAL A 149 19.80 11.33 5.26
C VAL A 149 20.54 11.16 3.93
N ALA A 150 21.36 10.11 3.84
CA ALA A 150 22.16 9.76 2.66
C ALA A 150 23.27 10.79 2.33
N ALA A 151 24.53 10.36 2.47
CA ALA A 151 25.67 11.27 2.39
C ALA A 151 27.01 10.55 2.24
N GLU A 152 27.29 10.02 1.05
CA GLU A 152 28.66 10.25 0.57
C GLU A 152 28.73 11.71 0.09
N ILE A 153 29.76 12.44 0.53
CA ILE A 153 29.93 13.83 0.09
C ILE A 153 30.30 13.79 -1.41
N GLY A 154 29.48 14.40 -2.26
CA GLY A 154 29.74 14.50 -3.70
C GLY A 154 28.98 13.52 -4.60
N THR A 155 28.00 12.79 -4.06
CA THR A 155 27.07 11.93 -4.83
C THR A 155 25.69 12.59 -4.97
N ASN A 156 25.16 12.64 -6.20
CA ASN A 156 23.78 13.10 -6.46
C ASN A 156 22.80 11.93 -6.24
N GLU A 157 22.53 11.61 -4.98
CA GLU A 157 21.46 10.68 -4.62
C GLU A 157 20.08 11.32 -4.88
N THR A 158 19.10 10.54 -5.33
CA THR A 158 17.81 11.05 -5.83
C THR A 158 16.64 10.18 -5.40
N SER A 159 15.42 10.65 -5.66
CA SER A 159 14.18 9.91 -5.40
C SER A 159 14.04 9.42 -3.95
N PRO A 160 14.20 10.30 -2.94
CA PRO A 160 13.99 9.88 -1.56
C PRO A 160 12.51 9.57 -1.32
N VAL A 161 12.24 8.47 -0.64
CA VAL A 161 10.93 8.09 -0.13
C VAL A 161 11.07 7.74 1.35
N ILE A 162 10.12 8.19 2.16
CA ILE A 162 10.12 8.01 3.61
C ILE A 162 8.77 7.47 4.07
N THR A 163 8.78 6.58 5.06
CA THR A 163 7.58 6.19 5.79
C THR A 163 7.91 5.96 7.27
N ALA A 164 6.94 6.23 8.16
CA ALA A 164 7.08 5.97 9.59
C ALA A 164 7.10 4.46 9.86
N LEU A 165 7.95 3.98 10.77
CA LEU A 165 8.12 2.56 11.11
C LEU A 165 8.28 2.41 12.63
N GLY A 166 7.23 1.94 13.32
CA GLY A 166 7.16 1.98 14.77
C GLY A 166 7.32 3.40 15.30
N ASP A 167 8.21 3.60 16.27
CA ASP A 167 8.57 4.94 16.78
C ASP A 167 9.50 5.71 15.81
N GLY A 168 10.12 5.02 14.86
CA GLY A 168 11.09 5.60 13.93
C GLY A 168 10.55 5.78 12.51
N PHE A 169 11.46 5.70 11.54
CA PHE A 169 11.13 5.78 10.12
C PHE A 169 12.17 5.07 9.26
N VAL A 170 11.77 4.68 8.06
CA VAL A 170 12.66 4.14 7.03
C VAL A 170 12.70 5.10 5.86
N VAL A 171 13.90 5.28 5.30
CA VAL A 171 14.12 6.07 4.08
C VAL A 171 14.73 5.19 3.02
N ALA A 172 14.14 5.18 1.82
CA ALA A 172 14.75 4.65 0.61
C ALA A 172 15.20 5.78 -0.30
N TRP A 173 16.27 5.57 -1.03
CA TRP A 173 16.72 6.50 -2.06
C TRP A 173 17.51 5.76 -3.13
N ARG A 174 17.69 6.44 -4.25
CA ARG A 174 18.45 5.94 -5.39
C ARG A 174 19.86 6.52 -5.38
N THR A 175 20.88 5.68 -5.48
CA THR A 175 22.28 6.12 -5.64
C THR A 175 22.47 6.83 -6.99
N PRO A 176 23.48 7.69 -7.17
CA PRO A 176 23.82 8.16 -8.50
C PRO A 176 24.32 7.00 -9.37
N GLY A 177 23.87 6.94 -10.62
CA GLY A 177 24.60 6.19 -11.64
C GLY A 177 25.84 6.97 -12.06
N ARG A 178 27.04 6.43 -11.82
CA ARG A 178 28.28 6.92 -12.45
C ARG A 178 28.54 6.10 -13.71
N SER A 179 29.45 6.56 -14.58
CA SER A 179 29.79 5.83 -15.81
C SER A 179 30.28 4.39 -15.56
N ASP A 180 30.75 4.11 -14.36
CA ASP A 180 31.30 2.84 -13.87
C ASP A 180 30.55 2.26 -12.66
N GLU A 181 29.53 2.94 -12.15
CA GLU A 181 28.73 2.49 -10.99
C GLU A 181 27.26 2.46 -11.36
N LEU A 182 26.61 1.33 -11.10
CA LEU A 182 25.19 1.18 -11.37
C LEU A 182 24.35 1.76 -10.24
N THR A 183 23.21 2.30 -10.65
CA THR A 183 22.22 2.94 -9.81
C THR A 183 21.52 1.92 -8.92
N GLN A 184 21.60 2.02 -7.60
CA GLN A 184 21.02 1.07 -6.65
C GLN A 184 19.98 1.75 -5.77
N ILE A 185 19.01 0.98 -5.27
CA ILE A 185 18.15 1.44 -4.18
C ILE A 185 18.82 1.10 -2.84
N ARG A 186 18.98 2.12 -2.00
CA ARG A 186 19.47 2.01 -0.62
C ARG A 186 18.35 2.29 0.36
N LEU A 187 18.44 1.67 1.52
CA LEU A 187 17.57 1.87 2.68
C LEU A 187 18.38 2.24 3.91
N ALA A 188 17.82 3.07 4.77
CA ALA A 188 18.29 3.23 6.15
C ALA A 188 17.09 3.36 7.10
N LEU A 189 17.21 2.73 8.26
CA LEU A 189 16.23 2.83 9.34
C LEU A 189 16.76 3.82 10.37
N TYR A 190 15.87 4.62 10.93
CA TYR A 190 16.14 5.61 11.95
C TYR A 190 15.19 5.41 13.13
N ASP A 191 15.62 5.79 14.32
CA ASP A 191 14.75 5.89 15.50
C ASP A 191 13.95 7.22 15.51
N GLU A 192 13.13 7.43 16.55
CA GLU A 192 12.32 8.65 16.70
C GLU A 192 13.16 9.94 16.81
N HIS A 193 14.45 9.81 17.12
CA HIS A 193 15.41 10.90 17.26
C HIS A 193 16.24 11.13 15.99
N GLY A 194 16.00 10.36 14.93
CA GLY A 194 16.75 10.44 13.67
C GLY A 194 18.14 9.82 13.75
N VAL A 195 18.40 8.94 14.71
CA VAL A 195 19.64 8.16 14.80
C VAL A 195 19.52 6.89 13.96
N ALA A 196 20.48 6.66 13.07
CA ALA A 196 20.47 5.49 12.20
C ALA A 196 20.62 4.20 13.01
N LYS A 197 19.73 3.23 12.78
CA LYS A 197 19.77 1.90 13.37
C LYS A 197 20.80 1.03 12.67
N ILE A 198 21.43 0.12 13.42
CA ILE A 198 22.28 -0.93 12.84
C ILE A 198 21.37 -2.07 12.40
N LEU A 199 21.48 -2.44 11.13
CA LEU A 199 20.71 -3.49 10.48
C LEU A 199 21.42 -4.84 10.66
N GLY A 200 20.72 -5.95 10.40
CA GLY A 200 21.19 -7.33 10.64
C GLY A 200 22.54 -7.73 10.01
N GLY A 201 23.11 -6.90 9.13
CA GLY A 201 24.46 -7.05 8.55
C GLY A 201 25.57 -6.20 9.19
N GLY A 202 25.30 -5.50 10.29
CA GLY A 202 26.28 -4.64 10.99
C GLY A 202 26.51 -3.25 10.38
N GLY A 203 25.81 -2.92 9.29
CA GLY A 203 25.78 -1.59 8.68
C GLY A 203 24.49 -0.83 9.00
N SER A 204 24.50 0.49 8.76
CA SER A 204 23.31 1.36 8.91
C SER A 204 22.54 1.58 7.61
N VAL A 205 23.01 0.98 6.51
CA VAL A 205 22.44 1.10 5.18
C VAL A 205 22.32 -0.29 4.58
N LEU A 206 21.14 -0.60 4.03
CA LEU A 206 20.87 -1.84 3.31
C LEU A 206 20.75 -1.56 1.81
N LEU A 207 21.35 -2.43 1.01
CA LEU A 207 21.16 -2.47 -0.43
C LEU A 207 19.94 -3.34 -0.72
N VAL A 208 18.95 -2.75 -1.40
CA VAL A 208 17.71 -3.47 -1.71
C VAL A 208 17.97 -4.53 -2.77
N SER A 209 18.75 -4.21 -3.80
CA SER A 209 19.22 -5.20 -4.77
C SER A 209 20.66 -5.61 -4.46
N ASP A 210 20.90 -6.92 -4.58
CA ASP A 210 22.20 -7.59 -4.48
C ASP A 210 22.95 -7.59 -5.82
N GLY A 211 22.39 -6.91 -6.83
CA GLY A 211 22.87 -6.90 -8.20
C GLY A 211 23.51 -5.59 -8.66
N ALA A 212 24.24 -5.72 -9.75
CA ALA A 212 24.73 -4.63 -10.57
C ALA A 212 23.61 -4.21 -11.53
N ALA A 213 22.51 -3.67 -11.02
CA ALA A 213 21.36 -3.21 -11.81
C ALA A 213 21.18 -1.70 -11.66
N ALA A 214 20.60 -1.04 -12.67
CA ALA A 214 20.28 0.39 -12.65
C ALA A 214 18.84 0.62 -12.13
N ASP A 215 18.61 0.30 -10.87
CA ASP A 215 17.30 0.33 -10.23
C ASP A 215 16.76 1.75 -10.07
N THR A 216 15.45 1.92 -10.18
CA THR A 216 14.81 3.25 -10.13
C THR A 216 13.44 3.22 -9.46
N ALA A 217 12.92 4.44 -9.16
CA ALA A 217 11.57 4.68 -8.67
C ALA A 217 11.21 3.88 -7.40
N PRO A 218 11.94 4.04 -6.28
CA PRO A 218 11.58 3.35 -5.06
C PRO A 218 10.23 3.84 -4.54
N ALA A 219 9.42 2.94 -4.01
CA ALA A 219 8.25 3.21 -3.19
C ALA A 219 8.30 2.31 -1.94
N ILE A 220 7.81 2.81 -0.80
CA ILE A 220 7.85 2.08 0.47
C ILE A 220 6.46 2.11 1.11
N SER A 221 6.06 1.00 1.72
CA SER A 221 4.88 0.97 2.59
C SER A 221 5.10 0.09 3.81
N ILE A 222 4.35 0.34 4.88
CA ILE A 222 4.44 -0.41 6.14
C ILE A 222 3.58 -1.66 6.08
N LEU A 223 4.15 -2.78 6.46
CA LEU A 223 3.52 -4.08 6.41
C LEU A 223 3.66 -4.73 7.79
N GLY A 224 2.62 -4.64 8.60
CA GLY A 224 2.64 -5.11 9.98
C GLY A 224 3.70 -4.36 10.80
N GLU A 225 4.62 -5.10 11.40
CA GLU A 225 5.79 -4.53 12.09
C GLU A 225 6.95 -4.21 11.13
N GLY A 226 6.90 -4.73 9.91
CA GLY A 226 7.91 -4.56 8.88
C GLY A 226 7.54 -3.54 7.81
N PHE A 227 8.15 -3.68 6.64
CA PHE A 227 7.89 -2.81 5.49
C PHE A 227 8.17 -3.52 4.17
N ALA A 228 7.51 -3.06 3.11
CA ALA A 228 7.72 -3.48 1.74
C ALA A 228 8.34 -2.35 0.92
N VAL A 229 9.27 -2.70 0.03
CA VAL A 229 9.89 -1.78 -0.92
C VAL A 229 9.60 -2.27 -2.32
N ALA A 230 8.92 -1.44 -3.09
CA ALA A 230 8.71 -1.65 -4.51
C ALA A 230 9.70 -0.79 -5.31
N TYR A 231 10.24 -1.33 -6.38
CA TYR A 231 11.14 -0.60 -7.26
C TYR A 231 11.14 -1.21 -8.66
N LYS A 232 11.56 -0.42 -9.65
CA LYS A 232 11.85 -0.94 -10.98
C LYS A 232 13.28 -1.49 -11.00
N ARG A 233 13.42 -2.79 -11.22
CA ARG A 233 14.72 -3.46 -11.37
C ARG A 233 15.38 -3.01 -12.67
N GLY A 234 16.65 -2.66 -12.61
CA GLY A 234 17.44 -2.35 -13.79
C GLY A 234 17.81 -3.60 -14.59
N GLY A 235 17.84 -3.46 -15.91
CA GLY A 235 18.18 -4.56 -16.84
C GLY A 235 16.96 -5.06 -17.60
N ASP A 236 16.05 -5.77 -16.90
CA ASP A 236 14.78 -6.27 -17.43
C ASP A 236 13.67 -5.21 -17.38
N GLY A 237 13.69 -4.32 -16.38
CA GLY A 237 12.65 -3.31 -16.18
C GLY A 237 11.47 -3.82 -15.35
N ASP A 238 11.61 -4.96 -14.69
CA ASP A 238 10.58 -5.57 -13.84
C ASP A 238 10.20 -4.64 -12.68
N LEU A 239 8.92 -4.59 -12.35
CA LEU A 239 8.46 -4.09 -11.06
C LEU A 239 8.58 -5.21 -10.04
N VAL A 240 9.41 -4.98 -9.03
CA VAL A 240 9.68 -5.96 -7.98
C VAL A 240 9.33 -5.41 -6.61
N VAL A 241 9.03 -6.33 -5.68
CA VAL A 241 8.80 -6.04 -4.27
C VAL A 241 9.71 -6.92 -3.41
N LYS A 242 10.36 -6.31 -2.43
CA LYS A 242 11.00 -7.01 -1.32
C LYS A 242 10.36 -6.59 0.00
N THR A 243 10.23 -7.52 0.92
CA THR A 243 9.71 -7.27 2.27
C THR A 243 10.84 -7.41 3.29
N TYR A 244 10.72 -6.64 4.36
CA TYR A 244 11.71 -6.58 5.44
C TYR A 244 11.00 -6.56 6.78
N ASP A 245 11.63 -7.17 7.79
CA ASP A 245 11.20 -7.06 9.18
C ASP A 245 11.51 -5.64 9.73
N SER A 246 11.09 -5.40 10.98
CA SER A 246 11.32 -4.13 11.68
C SER A 246 12.80 -3.81 11.94
N ALA A 247 13.69 -4.81 11.85
CA ALA A 247 15.14 -4.69 11.98
C ALA A 247 15.85 -4.51 10.63
N GLY A 248 15.11 -4.55 9.52
CA GLY A 248 15.64 -4.47 8.16
C GLY A 248 16.21 -5.79 7.62
N SER A 249 15.91 -6.94 8.22
CA SER A 249 16.22 -8.24 7.60
C SER A 249 15.18 -8.55 6.53
N GLN A 250 15.61 -9.02 5.37
CA GLN A 250 14.68 -9.42 4.31
C GLN A 250 13.83 -10.62 4.77
N ILE A 251 12.52 -10.55 4.52
CA ILE A 251 11.57 -11.65 4.74
C ILE A 251 11.25 -12.27 3.38
N GLY A 252 11.42 -13.58 3.23
CA GLY A 252 11.07 -14.29 2.01
C GLY A 252 11.90 -13.89 0.78
N GLU A 253 11.41 -14.31 -0.39
CA GLU A 253 12.04 -14.02 -1.69
C GLU A 253 11.50 -12.73 -2.32
N GLU A 254 12.22 -12.22 -3.31
CA GLU A 254 11.75 -11.10 -4.12
C GLU A 254 10.55 -11.52 -4.98
N LEU A 255 9.53 -10.67 -5.02
CA LEU A 255 8.33 -10.87 -5.83
C LEU A 255 8.39 -10.00 -7.08
N VAL A 256 8.33 -10.61 -8.27
CA VAL A 256 8.08 -9.89 -9.53
C VAL A 256 6.57 -9.64 -9.67
N VAL A 257 6.19 -8.37 -9.68
CA VAL A 257 4.80 -7.93 -9.78
C VAL A 257 4.37 -7.72 -11.22
N ASP A 258 5.26 -7.15 -12.03
CA ASP A 258 5.07 -6.92 -13.46
C ASP A 258 6.44 -7.07 -14.14
N SER A 259 6.50 -7.80 -15.26
CA SER A 259 7.73 -8.04 -16.02
C SER A 259 8.10 -6.89 -16.97
N GLY A 260 7.31 -5.82 -17.02
CA GLY A 260 7.54 -4.69 -17.93
C GLY A 260 7.34 -5.03 -19.42
N GLU A 261 6.86 -6.23 -19.75
CA GLU A 261 6.63 -6.65 -21.13
C GLU A 261 5.57 -5.79 -21.84
N ALA A 262 4.61 -5.26 -21.06
CA ALA A 262 3.56 -4.40 -21.55
C ALA A 262 4.02 -2.96 -21.83
N GLY A 263 5.19 -2.55 -21.34
CA GLY A 263 5.70 -1.20 -21.48
C GLY A 263 6.66 -0.81 -20.35
N ALA A 264 7.29 0.36 -20.48
CA ALA A 264 8.25 0.80 -19.50
C ALA A 264 7.55 1.22 -18.20
N ILE A 265 7.95 0.65 -17.07
CA ILE A 265 7.42 1.02 -15.76
C ILE A 265 8.01 2.38 -15.34
N GLY A 266 7.13 3.30 -14.97
CA GLY A 266 7.45 4.68 -14.61
C GLY A 266 7.40 4.92 -13.11
N GLU A 267 6.57 5.88 -12.70
CA GLU A 267 6.33 6.20 -11.29
C GLU A 267 5.67 5.03 -10.56
N ILE A 268 6.03 4.84 -9.29
CA ILE A 268 5.53 3.78 -8.42
C ILE A 268 5.09 4.41 -7.10
N ALA A 269 3.91 4.01 -6.62
CA ALA A 269 3.41 4.32 -5.29
C ALA A 269 2.97 3.03 -4.60
N ALA A 270 3.22 2.94 -3.30
CA ALA A 270 2.87 1.78 -2.48
C ALA A 270 2.04 2.20 -1.29
N ALA A 271 0.97 1.48 -1.02
CA ALA A 271 0.12 1.66 0.15
C ALA A 271 -0.23 0.29 0.72
N ALA A 272 -0.11 0.11 2.02
CA ALA A 272 -0.50 -1.12 2.69
C ALA A 272 -1.56 -0.86 3.74
N ILE A 273 -2.41 -1.86 3.94
CA ILE A 273 -3.47 -1.85 4.94
C ILE A 273 -3.42 -3.16 5.71
N ARG A 274 -3.60 -3.09 7.02
CA ARG A 274 -3.88 -4.25 7.85
C ARG A 274 -5.36 -4.59 7.72
N VAL A 275 -5.67 -5.82 7.36
CA VAL A 275 -7.04 -6.31 7.29
C VAL A 275 -7.26 -7.24 8.48
N GLU A 276 -8.06 -6.77 9.43
CA GLU A 276 -8.57 -7.58 10.53
C GLU A 276 -9.72 -8.41 9.98
N ASP A 277 -9.48 -9.71 9.76
CA ASP A 277 -10.53 -10.66 9.41
C ASP A 277 -10.80 -11.55 10.63
N GLU A 278 -12.07 -11.58 11.06
CA GLU A 278 -12.53 -12.34 12.22
C GLU A 278 -12.54 -13.85 11.91
N GLY A 279 -11.35 -14.45 11.75
CA GLY A 279 -11.21 -15.90 11.60
C GLY A 279 -9.97 -16.37 10.84
N SER A 280 -9.36 -15.53 10.01
CA SER A 280 -8.19 -15.92 9.19
C SER A 280 -6.85 -15.38 9.69
N GLY A 281 -6.86 -14.65 10.82
CA GLY A 281 -5.69 -13.94 11.31
C GLY A 281 -5.56 -12.56 10.67
N ASN A 282 -4.61 -11.76 11.15
CA ASN A 282 -4.34 -10.46 10.54
C ASN A 282 -3.58 -10.71 9.24
N CYS A 283 -4.16 -10.32 8.10
CA CYS A 283 -3.44 -10.30 6.84
C CYS A 283 -3.14 -8.86 6.45
N ASP A 284 -1.90 -8.60 6.05
CA ASP A 284 -1.57 -7.32 5.45
C ASP A 284 -1.82 -7.39 3.95
N GLN A 285 -2.36 -6.31 3.39
CA GLN A 285 -2.52 -6.17 1.96
C GLN A 285 -1.66 -5.02 1.48
N LEU A 286 -0.86 -5.28 0.45
CA LEU A 286 -0.06 -4.28 -0.23
C LEU A 286 -0.74 -3.93 -1.56
N ALA A 287 -1.02 -2.65 -1.77
CA ALA A 287 -1.46 -2.08 -3.03
C ALA A 287 -0.32 -1.31 -3.69
N LEU A 288 -0.11 -1.56 -4.97
CA LEU A 288 0.85 -0.84 -5.80
C LEU A 288 0.11 -0.13 -6.92
N VAL A 289 0.38 1.17 -7.06
CA VAL A 289 -0.04 1.95 -8.22
C VAL A 289 1.19 2.32 -9.00
N TYR A 290 1.20 2.05 -10.30
CA TYR A 290 2.35 2.37 -11.15
C TYR A 290 1.91 2.78 -12.55
N MET A 291 2.77 3.51 -13.24
CA MET A 291 2.55 3.90 -14.64
C MET A 291 3.28 2.95 -15.58
N VAL A 292 2.63 2.49 -16.65
CA VAL A 292 3.23 1.73 -17.74
C VAL A 292 3.18 2.58 -19.01
N GLU A 293 4.33 3.01 -19.50
CA GLU A 293 4.46 3.79 -20.73
C GLU A 293 4.37 2.86 -21.96
N ASP A 294 3.37 3.10 -22.81
CA ASP A 294 3.22 2.38 -24.07
C ASP A 294 4.34 2.79 -25.05
N GLN A 295 5.23 1.84 -25.35
CA GLN A 295 6.35 2.04 -26.26
C GLN A 295 5.88 2.09 -27.74
N ALA A 296 4.65 1.67 -28.04
CA ALA A 296 4.30 1.23 -29.39
C ALA A 296 3.93 2.35 -30.38
N THR A 297 3.64 3.57 -29.94
CA THR A 297 3.06 4.56 -30.86
C THR A 297 3.78 5.90 -30.94
N GLY A 298 4.48 6.35 -29.90
CA GLY A 298 5.04 7.71 -29.88
C GLY A 298 3.99 8.82 -30.08
N VAL A 299 2.70 8.49 -29.99
CA VAL A 299 1.58 9.43 -30.21
C VAL A 299 1.01 9.91 -28.88
N ASP A 300 1.13 9.14 -27.80
CA ASP A 300 0.70 9.57 -26.47
C ASP A 300 1.84 9.46 -25.44
N PRO A 301 2.26 10.58 -24.82
CA PRO A 301 3.27 10.56 -23.75
C PRO A 301 2.67 10.08 -22.41
N TYR A 302 1.40 9.69 -22.38
CA TYR A 302 0.68 9.34 -21.17
C TYR A 302 0.65 7.81 -21.03
N GLY A 303 1.30 7.30 -19.99
CA GLY A 303 1.25 5.87 -19.66
C GLY A 303 -0.11 5.43 -19.10
N THR A 304 -0.34 4.13 -19.06
CA THR A 304 -1.48 3.50 -18.39
C THR A 304 -1.20 3.41 -16.89
N ILE A 305 -2.16 3.82 -16.06
CA ILE A 305 -2.07 3.64 -14.61
C ILE A 305 -2.56 2.23 -14.25
N MET A 306 -1.69 1.45 -13.64
CA MET A 306 -1.93 0.10 -13.16
C MET A 306 -2.15 0.10 -11.65
N LEU A 307 -3.02 -0.79 -11.16
CA LEU A 307 -3.24 -1.04 -9.74
C LEU A 307 -3.13 -2.55 -9.47
N GLN A 308 -2.11 -2.95 -8.72
CA GLN A 308 -1.96 -4.31 -8.21
C GLN A 308 -2.33 -4.36 -6.73
N ARG A 309 -3.02 -5.42 -6.31
CA ARG A 309 -3.21 -5.75 -4.89
C ARG A 309 -2.59 -7.11 -4.61
N LEU A 310 -1.78 -7.17 -3.56
CA LEU A 310 -1.03 -8.32 -3.12
C LEU A 310 -1.48 -8.64 -1.69
N ALA A 311 -1.90 -9.87 -1.46
CA ALA A 311 -2.09 -10.36 -0.09
C ALA A 311 -0.72 -10.79 0.44
N VAL A 312 -0.38 -10.35 1.65
CA VAL A 312 0.83 -10.81 2.34
C VAL A 312 0.39 -11.65 3.52
N ALA A 313 0.72 -12.92 3.47
CA ALA A 313 0.51 -13.84 4.56
C ALA A 313 1.80 -13.90 5.38
N GLU A 314 1.69 -13.75 6.69
CA GLU A 314 2.74 -14.16 7.61
C GLU A 314 2.68 -15.70 7.67
N GLU A 315 3.76 -16.37 7.25
CA GLU A 315 3.88 -17.81 7.47
C GLU A 315 4.28 -17.98 8.94
N ASP A 316 3.31 -18.29 9.79
CA ASP A 316 3.57 -18.71 11.16
C ASP A 316 4.40 -20.00 11.11
N GLY A 317 5.71 -19.87 11.32
CA GLY A 317 6.61 -21.01 11.32
C GLY A 317 6.30 -21.95 12.48
N GLU A 318 5.60 -23.06 12.21
CA GLU A 318 5.49 -24.24 13.09
C GLU A 318 6.68 -25.20 12.94
#